data_AF-A0A6F8Y3Q9-F1
#
_entry.id   AF-A0A6F8Y3Q9-F1
#
_cell.length_a   1.000
_cell.length_b   1.000
_cell.length_c   1.000
_cell.angle_alpha   90.00
_cell.angle_beta   90.00
_cell.angle_gamma   90.00
#
_symmetry.space_group_name_H-M   'P 1'
#
loop_
_entity.id
_entity.type
_entity.pdbx_description
1 polymer ?
#
loop_
_entity_poly.entity_id
_entity_poly.type
_entity_poly.pdbx_seq_one_letter_code
_entity_poly.pdbx_strand_id
1 'polypeptide(L)' 'MVSVPRGHEKAFTALCTESGVPWTPLGVTDENGGQLEVRNQFTIGLDELREAHTATLPRLFGA' A
#
# COMPACT_ATOMS: atom_id res chain seq x y z
N MET A 1 5.31 -6.68 3.05
CA MET A 1 4.08 -6.55 2.24
C MET A 1 4.44 -6.79 0.80
N VAL A 2 3.55 -7.40 0.02
CA VAL A 2 3.79 -7.74 -1.40
C VAL A 2 2.55 -7.36 -2.22
N SER A 3 2.75 -6.88 -3.44
CA SER A 3 1.70 -6.75 -4.45
C SER A 3 1.79 -7.94 -5.41
N VAL A 4 0.64 -8.52 -5.75
CA VAL A 4 0.55 -9.67 -6.67
C VAL A 4 -0.17 -9.21 -7.94
N PRO A 5 0.36 -9.51 -9.14
CA PRO A 5 -0.33 -9.19 -10.39
C PRO A 5 -1.74 -9.78 -10.43
N ARG A 6 -2.65 -9.07 -11.09
CA ARG A 6 -4.04 -9.49 -11.22
C ARG A 6 -4.12 -10.88 -11.88
N GLY A 7 -4.87 -11.79 -11.27
CA GLY A 7 -5.04 -13.17 -11.73
C GLY A 7 -4.02 -14.16 -11.16
N HIS A 8 -2.98 -13.71 -10.46
CA HIS A 8 -1.96 -14.58 -9.85
C HIS A 8 -2.17 -14.80 -8.34
N GLU A 9 -3.22 -14.22 -7.75
CA GLU A 9 -3.47 -14.21 -6.31
C GLU A 9 -3.68 -15.63 -5.75
N LYS A 10 -4.40 -16.48 -6.50
CA LYS A 10 -4.65 -17.88 -6.10
C LYS A 10 -3.37 -18.71 -6.08
N ALA A 11 -2.53 -18.57 -7.10
CA ALA A 11 -1.26 -19.30 -7.17
C ALA A 11 -0.31 -18.86 -6.04
N PHE A 12 -0.23 -17.55 -5.78
CA PHE A 12 0.59 -17.02 -4.71
C PHE A 12 0.14 -17.50 -3.31
N THR A 13 -1.15 -17.45 -3.02
CA THR A 13 -1.69 -17.88 -1.71
C THR A 13 -1.62 -19.39 -1.49
N ALA A 14 -1.70 -20.18 -2.56
CA ALA A 14 -1.40 -21.62 -2.52
C ALA A 14 0.06 -21.87 -2.08
N LEU A 15 1.03 -21.18 -2.69
CA LEU A 15 2.44 -21.28 -2.31
C LEU A 15 2.69 -20.88 -0.85
N CYS A 16 2.06 -19.81 -0.36
CA CYS A 16 2.16 -19.43 1.05
C CYS A 16 1.62 -20.53 1.97
N THR A 17 0.50 -21.16 1.60
CA THR A 17 -0.12 -22.24 2.37
C THR A 17 0.76 -23.48 2.40
N GLU A 18 1.30 -23.89 1.25
CA GLU A 18 2.25 -25.01 1.13
C GLU A 18 3.54 -24.76 1.90
N SER A 19 4.00 -23.51 1.93
CA SER A 19 5.22 -23.10 2.64
C SER A 19 5.00 -22.86 4.13
N GLY A 20 3.77 -23.02 4.65
CA GLY A 20 3.45 -22.75 6.06
C GLY A 20 3.59 -21.28 6.47
N VAL A 21 3.47 -20.34 5.53
CA VAL A 21 3.61 -18.91 5.76
C VAL A 21 2.21 -18.29 5.94
N PRO A 22 1.89 -17.74 7.13
CA PRO A 22 0.63 -17.05 7.35
C PRO A 22 0.49 -15.81 6.45
N TRP A 23 -0.70 -15.59 5.92
CA TRP A 23 -0.98 -14.45 5.03
C TRP A 23 -2.36 -13.86 5.29
N THR A 24 -2.56 -12.62 4.87
CA THR A 24 -3.84 -11.92 4.96
C THR A 24 -3.97 -10.95 3.78
N PRO A 25 -5.10 -10.96 3.04
CA PRO A 25 -5.33 -10.01 1.96
C PRO A 25 -5.65 -8.64 2.54
N LEU A 26 -4.92 -7.61 2.11
CA LEU A 26 -5.10 -6.23 2.60
C LEU A 26 -5.98 -5.38 1.68
N GLY A 27 -5.86 -5.55 0.37
CA GLY A 27 -6.56 -4.72 -0.61
C GLY A 27 -5.92 -4.80 -1.99
N VAL A 28 -6.13 -3.76 -2.78
CA VAL A 28 -5.62 -3.63 -4.16
C VAL A 28 -4.94 -2.28 -4.33
N THR A 29 -4.05 -2.20 -5.32
CA THR A 29 -3.44 -0.94 -5.76
C THR A 29 -4.07 -0.51 -7.08
N ASP A 30 -4.41 0.78 -7.20
CA ASP A 30 -4.89 1.39 -8.43
C ASP A 30 -3.97 2.56 -8.82
N GLU A 31 -3.42 2.50 -10.02
CA GLU A 31 -2.52 3.54 -10.56
C GLU A 31 -3.24 4.88 -10.76
N ASN A 32 -4.56 4.85 -10.96
CA ASN A 32 -5.36 6.05 -11.18
C ASN A 32 -6.07 6.54 -9.91
N GLY A 33 -5.94 5.82 -8.79
CA GLY A 33 -6.69 6.09 -7.57
C GLY A 33 -6.26 7.38 -6.86
N GLY A 34 -4.97 7.73 -6.91
CA GLY A 34 -4.43 8.97 -6.32
C GLY A 34 -4.60 9.12 -4.80
N GLN A 35 -5.11 8.10 -4.11
CA GLN A 35 -5.50 8.15 -2.69
C GLN A 35 -5.26 6.81 -2.00
N LEU A 36 -5.07 6.87 -0.68
CA LEU A 36 -5.12 5.73 0.23
C LEU A 36 -6.50 5.68 0.89
N GLU A 37 -7.24 4.60 0.65
CA GLU A 37 -8.51 4.33 1.32
C GLU A 37 -8.32 3.22 2.36
N VAL A 38 -8.66 3.52 3.61
CA VAL A 38 -8.86 2.53 4.67
C VAL A 38 -10.36 2.44 4.92
N ARG A 39 -10.97 1.36 4.42
CA ARG A 39 -12.42 1.17 4.44
C ARG A 39 -12.99 1.37 5.85
N ASN A 40 -14.07 2.16 5.92
CA ASN A 40 -14.77 2.54 7.16
C ASN A 40 -13.92 3.35 8.16
N GLN A 41 -12.76 3.88 7.78
CA GLN A 41 -11.91 4.69 8.65
C GLN A 41 -11.62 6.05 8.05
N PHE A 42 -10.92 6.10 6.91
CA PHE A 42 -10.59 7.36 6.24
C PHE A 42 -10.16 7.14 4.79
N THR A 43 -10.18 8.23 4.03
CA THR A 43 -9.56 8.35 2.72
C THR A 43 -8.64 9.56 2.75
N ILE A 44 -7.41 9.41 2.28
CA ILE A 44 -6.40 10.48 2.26
C ILE A 44 -5.69 10.52 0.90
N GLY A 45 -5.45 11.71 0.37
CA GLY A 45 -4.76 11.89 -0.91
C GLY A 45 -3.28 11.51 -0.82
N LEU A 46 -2.72 10.92 -1.89
CA LEU A 46 -1.30 10.58 -1.92
C LEU A 46 -0.39 11.82 -1.95
N ASP A 47 -0.87 12.94 -2.51
CA ASP A 47 -0.12 14.21 -2.51
C ASP A 47 -0.03 14.80 -1.10
N GLU A 48 -1.13 14.77 -0.35
CA GLU A 48 -1.17 15.20 1.07
C GLU A 48 -0.22 14.34 1.92
N LEU A 49 -0.29 13.00 1.78
CA LEU A 49 0.63 12.09 2.46
C LEU A 49 2.09 12.37 2.08
N ARG A 50 2.36 12.63 0.80
CA ARG A 50 3.70 12.92 0.30
C ARG A 50 4.23 14.19 0.93
N GLU A 51 3.45 15.27 0.92
CA GLU A 51 3.82 16.54 1.54
C GLU A 51 4.15 16.36 3.03
N ALA A 52 3.24 15.71 3.78
CA ALA A 52 3.44 15.46 5.21
C ALA A 52 4.72 14.65 5.49
N HIS A 53 5.02 13.66 4.65
CA HIS A 53 6.21 12.82 4.79
C HIS A 53 7.50 13.55 4.40
N THR A 54 7.50 14.36 3.34
CA THR A 54 8.73 14.96 2.80
C THR A 54 9.07 16.33 3.39
N ALA A 55 8.09 17.08 3.93
CA ALA A 55 8.29 18.47 4.36
C ALA A 55 9.21 18.64 5.57
N THR A 56 9.40 17.61 6.40
CA THR A 56 10.11 17.74 7.68
C THR A 56 11.58 18.15 7.51
N LEU A 57 12.32 17.46 6.65
CA LEU A 57 13.75 17.75 6.48
C LEU A 57 14.01 19.10 5.78
N PRO A 58 13.35 19.44 4.66
CA PRO A 58 13.50 20.76 4.04
C PRO A 58 13.17 21.91 4.99
N ARG A 59 12.15 21.74 5.86
CA ARG A 59 11.78 22.77 6.84
C ARG A 59 12.86 23.00 7.90
N LEU A 60 13.60 21.97 8.29
CA LEU A 60 14.61 22.05 9.35
C LEU A 60 16.00 22.41 8.83
N PHE A 61 16.32 22.03 7.59
CA PHE A 61 17.69 22.10 7.06
C PHE A 61 17.84 22.94 5.80
N GLY A 62 16.74 23.50 5.26
CA GLY A 62 16.75 24.15 3.95
C GLY A 62 16.65 23.15 2.79
N ALA A 63 16.37 23.67 1.61
CA ALA A 63 16.26 22.91 0.36
C ALA A 63 17.49 23.13 -0.53
#